data_AF-A0A392UF76-F1
#
_entry.id   AF-A0A392UF76-F1
#
_cell.length_a   1.000
_cell.length_b   1.000
_cell.length_c   1.000
_cell.angle_alpha   90.00
_cell.angle_beta   90.00
_cell.angle_gamma   90.00
#
_symmetry.space_group_name_H-M   'P 1'
#
loop_
_entity.id
_entity.type
_entity.pdbx_description
1 polymer ?
#
loop_
_entity_poly.entity_id
_entity_poly.type
_entity_poly.pdbx_seq_one_letter_code
_entity_poly.pdbx_strand_id
1 'polypeptide(L)' 'MSLHFATKWEIGRIDHTHTTEIVLADQSVLRPSGIIRDAIVKIKDLIFPVDFIIIDVEEDADVP' A
#
# COMPACT_ATOMS: atom_id res chain seq x y z
N MET A 1 -1.50 -11.09 -3.11
CA MET A 1 -0.61 -11.76 -2.12
C MET A 1 -0.04 -10.71 -1.15
N SER A 2 -0.88 -9.91 -0.48
CA SER A 2 -0.45 -8.51 -0.32
C SER A 2 0.02 -8.06 1.05
N LEU A 3 -0.65 -8.36 2.16
CA LEU A 3 -0.31 -7.67 3.42
C LEU A 3 0.65 -8.44 4.34
N HIS A 4 0.91 -9.72 4.05
CA HIS A 4 1.68 -10.58 4.95
C HIS A 4 3.14 -10.11 5.12
N PHE A 5 3.71 -9.45 4.11
CA PHE A 5 5.05 -8.87 4.23
C PHE A 5 5.06 -7.71 5.24
N ALA A 6 4.02 -6.87 5.26
CA ALA A 6 3.96 -5.71 6.15
C ALA A 6 3.90 -6.16 7.61
N THR A 7 3.15 -7.24 7.90
CA THR A 7 3.14 -7.87 9.22
C THR A 7 4.49 -8.49 9.56
N LYS A 8 5.09 -9.23 8.62
CA LYS A 8 6.38 -9.91 8.82
C LYS A 8 7.52 -8.96 9.17
N TRP A 9 7.51 -7.77 8.59
CA TRP A 9 8.59 -6.78 8.72
C TRP A 9 8.25 -5.61 9.64
N GLU A 10 7.11 -5.65 10.34
CA GLU A 10 6.66 -4.62 11.29
C GLU A 10 6.76 -3.18 10.73
N ILE A 11 6.40 -3.01 9.45
CA ILE A 11 6.63 -1.75 8.71
C ILE A 11 5.80 -0.58 9.24
N GLY A 12 4.66 -0.87 9.85
CA GLY A 12 3.73 0.11 10.41
C GLY A 12 2.43 -0.54 10.87
N ARG A 13 1.48 0.27 11.34
CA ARG A 13 0.18 -0.25 11.79
C ARG A 13 -0.69 -0.57 10.58
N ILE A 14 -1.10 -1.82 10.44
CA ILE A 14 -2.00 -2.22 9.36
C ILE A 14 -3.44 -1.84 9.72
N ASP A 15 -4.08 -1.10 8.82
CA ASP A 15 -5.49 -0.76 8.87
C ASP A 15 -6.22 -1.49 7.75
N HIS A 16 -7.09 -2.41 8.13
CA HIS A 16 -7.96 -3.18 7.22
C HIS A 16 -9.25 -2.42 6.94
N THR A 17 -9.16 -1.16 6.52
CA THR A 17 -10.32 -0.35 6.15
C THR A 17 -10.75 -0.71 4.73
N HIS A 18 -11.73 -1.61 4.63
CA HIS A 18 -12.28 -2.17 3.40
C HIS A 18 -13.17 -1.19 2.59
N THR A 19 -13.08 0.12 2.84
CA THR A 19 -14.03 1.13 2.31
C THR A 19 -13.39 2.24 1.50
N THR A 20 -12.08 2.19 1.27
CA THR A 20 -11.39 3.20 0.44
C THR A 20 -11.35 2.71 -1.00
N GLU A 21 -11.85 3.52 -1.94
CA GLU A 21 -11.69 3.30 -3.38
C GLU A 21 -10.78 4.39 -3.94
N ILE A 22 -9.82 4.01 -4.79
CA ILE A 22 -8.98 4.97 -5.52
C ILE A 22 -9.52 5.05 -6.94
N VAL A 23 -9.96 6.24 -7.33
CA VAL A 23 -10.35 6.53 -8.71
C VAL A 23 -9.13 7.07 -9.44
N LEU A 24 -8.71 6.36 -10.50
CA LEU A 24 -7.61 6.78 -11.35
C LEU A 24 -8.06 7.83 -12.38
N ALA A 25 -7.09 8.45 -13.04
CA ALA A 25 -7.35 9.48 -14.05
C ALA A 25 -8.15 8.94 -15.26
N ASP A 26 -8.04 7.65 -15.56
CA ASP A 26 -8.81 6.93 -16.58
C ASP A 26 -10.19 6.46 -16.10
N GLN A 27 -10.60 6.88 -14.89
CA GLN A 27 -11.85 6.51 -14.22
C GLN A 27 -11.94 5.03 -13.80
N SER A 28 -10.86 4.26 -13.92
CA SER A 28 -10.81 2.93 -13.32
C SER A 28 -10.76 3.04 -11.79
N VAL A 29 -11.29 2.02 -11.12
CA VAL A 29 -11.38 1.97 -9.65
C VAL A 29 -10.45 0.89 -9.11
N LEU A 30 -9.44 1.30 -8.36
CA LEU A 30 -8.58 0.40 -7.60
C LEU A 30 -9.11 0.23 -6.18
N ARG A 31 -9.23 -1.03 -5.77
CA ARG A 31 -9.53 -1.39 -4.38
C ARG A 31 -8.23 -1.76 -3.68
N PRO A 32 -7.78 -0.96 -2.71
CA PRO A 32 -6.61 -1.29 -1.92
C PRO A 32 -6.82 -2.59 -1.17
N SER A 33 -5.75 -3.36 -1.02
CA SER A 33 -5.71 -4.51 -0.13
C SER A 33 -5.67 -4.07 1.34
N GLY A 34 -5.06 -2.91 1.62
CA GLY A 34 -5.01 -2.30 2.95
C GLY A 34 -4.16 -1.04 3.00
N ILE A 35 -4.12 -0.42 4.18
CA ILE A 35 -3.35 0.80 4.43
C ILE A 35 -2.33 0.52 5.54
N ILE A 36 -1.07 0.87 5.33
CA ILE A 36 -0.05 0.89 6.38
C ILE A 36 0.02 2.32 6.90
N ARG A 37 -0.30 2.51 8.17
CA ARG A 37 -0.22 3.82 8.84
C ARG A 37 1.07 3.98 9.61
N ASP A 38 1.54 5.23 9.67
CA ASP A 38 2.69 5.66 10.48
C ASP A 38 3.99 4.89 10.17
N ALA A 39 4.18 4.46 8.93
CA ALA A 39 5.40 3.78 8.52
C ALA A 39 6.58 4.77 8.54
N ILE A 40 7.66 4.39 9.20
CA ILE A 40 8.82 5.26 9.37
C ILE A 40 9.68 5.24 8.09
N VAL A 41 9.75 6.39 7.41
CA VAL A 41 10.56 6.58 6.21
C VAL A 41 11.72 7.51 6.51
N LYS A 42 12.93 7.06 6.18
CA LYS A 42 14.15 7.86 6.29
C LYS A 42 14.53 8.44 4.93
N ILE A 43 14.65 9.76 4.84
CA ILE A 43 15.13 10.49 3.66
C ILE A 43 16.38 11.27 4.07
N LYS A 44 17.55 10.81 3.61
CA LYS A 44 18.86 11.31 4.09
C LYS A 44 18.93 11.23 5.63
N ASP A 45 18.96 12.37 6.31
CA ASP A 45 19.05 12.47 7.76
C ASP A 45 17.69 12.75 8.44
N LEU A 46 16.61 12.82 7.65
CA LEU A 46 15.26 13.11 8.14
C LEU A 46 14.43 11.85 8.26
N ILE A 47 13.56 11.79 9.27
CA ILE A 47 12.67 10.68 9.55
C ILE A 47 11.24 11.20 9.61
N PHE A 48 10.34 10.59 8.85
CA PHE A 48 8.92 10.97 8.80
C PHE A 48 8.02 9.74 8.96
N PRO A 49 6.92 9.85 9.72
CA PRO A 49 5.82 8.91 9.60
C PRO A 49 5.07 9.17 8.30
N VAL A 50 4.79 8.12 7.54
CA VAL A 50 4.09 8.19 6.25
C VAL A 50 3.05 7.07 6.18
N ASP A 51 1.88 7.39 5.64
CA ASP A 51 0.83 6.42 5.35
C ASP A 51 1.00 5.88 3.91
N PHE A 52 0.92 4.56 3.74
CA PHE A 52 1.00 3.88 2.46
C PHE A 52 -0.29 3.13 2.15
N ILE A 53 -0.76 3.25 0.90
CA ILE A 53 -1.85 2.42 0.39
C ILE A 53 -1.25 1.24 -0.37
N ILE A 54 -1.64 0.04 0.01
CA ILE A 54 -1.20 -1.20 -0.64
C ILE A 54 -2.27 -1.67 -1.61
N ILE A 55 -1.89 -1.89 -2.86
CA ILE A 55 -2.78 -2.35 -3.93
C ILE A 55 -2.20 -3.66 -4.46
N ASP A 56 -3.01 -4.73 -4.46
CA ASP A 56 -2.70 -5.93 -5.24
C ASP A 56 -2.90 -5.60 -6.72
N VAL A 57 -1.84 -5.77 -7.52
CA VAL A 57 -1.92 -5.73 -8.97
C VAL A 57 -1.70 -7.16 -9.45
N GLU A 58 -2.56 -7.64 -10.35
CA GLU A 58 -2.33 -8.94 -11.00
C GLU A 58 -1.07 -8.84 -11.88
N GLU A 59 -0.21 -9.85 -11.84
CA GLU A 59 0.92 -9.93 -12.78
C GLU A 59 0.35 -9.98 -14.19
N ASP A 60 0.69 -8.99 -15.00
CA ASP A 60 0.26 -8.92 -16.39
C ASP A 60 0.98 -10.04 -17.16
N ALA A 61 0.21 -11.02 -17.63
CA ALA A 61 0.75 -12.21 -18.28
C ALA A 61 1.37 -11.93 -19.66
N ASP A 62 1.18 -10.71 -20.19
CA ASP A 62 1.61 -10.26 -21.51
C ASP A 62 2.91 -9.43 -21.52
N VAL A 63 3.69 -9.42 -20.42
CA VAL A 63 5.06 -8.88 -20.43
C VAL A 63 6.04 -9.99 -20.87
N PRO A 64 6.66 -9.91 -22.07
CA PRO A 64 7.63 -10.91 -22.54
C PRO A 64 8.96 -10.90 -21.77
#